data_AF-A0A423WTT5-F1
#
_entry.id   AF-A0A423WTT5-F1
#
_cell.length_a   1.000
_cell.length_b   1.000
_cell.length_c   1.000
_cell.angle_alpha   90.00
_cell.angle_beta   90.00
_cell.angle_gamma   90.00
#
_symmetry.space_group_name_H-M   'P 1'
#
loop_
_entity.id
_entity.type
_entity.pdbx_description
1 polymer ?
#
loop_
_entity_poly.entity_id
_entity_poly.type
_entity_poly.pdbx_seq_one_letter_code
_entity_poly.pdbx_strand_id
1 'polypeptide(L)'
;MAANYWESTQRKNWQFTKEQLASMRQKLEDEDPSLVQSFGLPQLPHLNIFFNQQINRLGKRLGVRQQAMATAQVYIKRFYSKVEIRRTNPFLVITTALYLACKMEECPQHIRLMNQEARSLWTDMQLFHDPSKIGECEFWLISEMSSNLIVHQPYRTLTGLQSNLNLTQDEMALSWSIINDHYMTDLPLLYPPHTIALMAVLLAIVFRPSQNANQGASAAAAQGAAGAMAAQQQQQQQQPNMSGINAVTAALAQAQVRQQPPTPGGAAQGGQAPAAVDGVSAAQAAAMSKEKGERYSKMQRFGLWLAESNIDIEAMVDCTQELISFYDFQEQYNDKLTREQIVRFIKAQGLDKG
;
A
#
# COMPACT_ATOMS: atom_id res chain seq x y z
N MET A 1 28.27 -0.03 0.48
CA MET A 1 28.31 1.31 1.10
C MET A 1 27.11 1.50 2.05
N ALA A 2 27.01 0.64 3.06
CA ALA A 2 26.00 0.71 4.10
C ALA A 2 26.76 0.96 5.40
N ALA A 3 26.61 2.13 6.02
CA ALA A 3 26.92 2.25 7.44
C ALA A 3 26.24 3.47 8.06
N ASN A 4 26.28 4.64 7.41
CA ASN A 4 25.92 5.87 8.10
C ASN A 4 25.03 6.82 7.28
N TYR A 5 23.74 6.86 7.62
CA TYR A 5 22.82 7.85 7.07
C TYR A 5 23.24 9.28 7.42
N TRP A 6 23.86 9.50 8.60
CA TRP A 6 24.17 10.83 9.11
C TRP A 6 25.23 11.58 8.32
N GLU A 7 26.11 10.86 7.64
CA GLU A 7 27.16 11.40 6.77
C GLU A 7 26.83 11.30 5.28
N SER A 8 25.70 10.65 4.96
CA SER A 8 25.28 10.35 3.59
C SER A 8 24.98 11.62 2.78
N THR A 9 25.15 11.50 1.46
CA THR A 9 24.76 12.56 0.52
C THR A 9 23.25 12.80 0.53
N GLN A 10 22.45 11.79 0.87
CA GLN A 10 21.01 11.93 1.00
C GLN A 10 20.64 12.95 2.08
N ARG A 11 21.24 12.86 3.27
CA ARG A 11 20.97 13.80 4.36
C ARG A 11 21.48 15.21 4.03
N LYS A 12 22.68 15.31 3.44
CA LYS A 12 23.33 16.62 3.19
C LYS A 12 22.67 17.42 2.07
N ASN A 13 22.23 16.75 1.00
CA ASN A 13 21.85 17.42 -0.25
C ASN A 13 20.37 17.22 -0.63
N TRP A 14 19.68 16.25 -0.03
CA TRP A 14 18.34 15.83 -0.45
C TRP A 14 17.34 15.73 0.71
N GLN A 15 17.63 16.41 1.81
CA GLN A 15 16.69 16.61 2.90
C GLN A 15 16.27 18.09 2.91
N PHE A 16 14.97 18.33 2.75
CA PHE A 16 14.40 19.67 2.66
C PHE A 16 13.40 19.91 3.78
N THR A 17 13.17 21.18 4.12
CA THR A 17 12.01 21.55 4.94
C THR A 17 10.76 21.67 4.07
N LYS A 18 9.56 21.55 4.68
CA LYS A 18 8.28 21.71 3.96
C LYS A 18 8.21 23.04 3.22
N GLU A 19 8.65 24.12 3.86
CA GLU A 19 8.67 25.48 3.29
C GLU A 19 9.65 25.61 2.11
N GLN A 20 10.86 25.05 2.23
CA GLN A 20 11.84 25.07 1.16
C GLN A 20 11.32 24.34 -0.08
N LEU A 21 10.73 23.17 0.12
CA LEU A 21 10.19 22.35 -0.96
C LEU A 21 8.95 22.99 -1.60
N ALA A 22 8.09 23.64 -0.82
CA ALA A 22 7.00 24.47 -1.36
C ALA A 22 7.52 25.66 -2.17
N SER A 23 8.53 26.38 -1.67
CA SER A 23 9.15 27.51 -2.37
C SER A 23 9.83 27.08 -3.68
N MET A 24 10.53 25.94 -3.68
CA MET A 24 11.13 25.38 -4.90
C MET A 24 10.08 25.06 -5.96
N ARG A 25 8.95 24.46 -5.55
CA ARG A 25 7.84 24.15 -6.47
C ARG A 25 7.18 25.41 -7.02
N GLN A 26 6.95 26.40 -6.16
CA GLN A 26 6.39 27.67 -6.58
C GLN A 26 7.29 28.38 -7.58
N LYS A 27 8.62 28.39 -7.36
CA LYS A 27 9.59 28.94 -8.32
C LYS A 27 9.49 28.27 -9.69
N LEU A 28 9.31 26.94 -9.73
CA LEU A 28 9.12 26.22 -11.00
C LEU A 28 7.81 26.57 -11.70
N GLU A 29 6.75 26.88 -10.95
CA GLU A 29 5.50 27.38 -11.53
C GLU A 29 5.62 28.82 -12.03
N ASP A 30 6.39 29.66 -11.33
CA ASP A 30 6.63 31.05 -11.69
C ASP A 30 7.58 31.20 -12.89
N GLU A 31 8.41 30.20 -13.19
CA GLU A 31 9.33 30.19 -14.34
C GLU A 31 8.58 30.16 -15.68
N ASP A 32 7.50 29.38 -15.79
CA ASP A 32 6.72 29.20 -17.02
C ASP A 32 5.20 29.43 -16.81
N PRO A 33 4.77 30.67 -16.49
CA PRO A 33 3.39 30.97 -16.11
C PRO A 33 2.38 30.74 -17.25
N SER A 34 2.81 30.91 -18.51
CA SER A 34 1.99 30.63 -19.70
C SER A 34 1.66 29.14 -19.84
N LEU A 35 2.59 28.28 -19.42
CA LEU A 35 2.48 26.84 -19.50
C LEU A 35 1.63 26.30 -18.34
N VAL A 36 1.70 26.96 -17.18
CA VAL A 36 0.79 26.73 -16.05
C VAL A 36 -0.66 27.07 -16.37
N GLN A 37 -0.88 28.22 -17.00
CA GLN A 37 -2.22 28.68 -17.32
C GLN A 37 -2.88 27.85 -18.44
N SER A 38 -2.09 27.33 -19.39
CA SER A 38 -2.60 26.49 -20.48
C SER A 38 -2.88 25.04 -20.06
N PHE A 39 -2.12 24.50 -19.10
CA PHE A 39 -2.27 23.14 -18.61
C PHE A 39 -2.25 23.08 -17.08
N GLY A 40 -3.44 23.14 -16.48
CA GLY A 40 -3.62 22.90 -15.05
C GLY A 40 -3.22 21.47 -14.69
N LEU A 41 -2.28 21.34 -13.75
CA LEU A 41 -1.83 20.04 -13.25
C LEU A 41 -2.81 19.50 -12.19
N PRO A 42 -3.00 18.17 -12.12
CA PRO A 42 -3.64 17.56 -10.96
C PRO A 42 -2.82 17.86 -9.70
N GLN A 43 -3.50 17.84 -8.55
CA GLN A 43 -2.83 18.03 -7.25
C GLN A 43 -1.66 17.05 -7.10
N LEU A 44 -0.58 17.52 -6.48
CA LEU A 44 0.67 16.75 -6.31
C LEU A 44 0.48 15.36 -5.70
N PRO A 45 -0.38 15.15 -4.68
CA PRO A 45 -0.65 13.81 -4.14
C PRO A 45 -1.20 12.85 -5.21
N HIS A 46 -2.15 13.29 -6.05
CA HIS A 46 -2.71 12.48 -7.13
C HIS A 46 -1.65 12.13 -8.18
N LEU A 47 -0.75 13.06 -8.50
CA LEU A 47 0.34 12.81 -9.41
C LEU A 47 1.33 11.76 -8.85
N ASN A 48 1.66 11.86 -7.57
CA ASN A 48 2.51 10.88 -6.90
C ASN A 48 1.87 9.47 -6.88
N ILE A 49 0.55 9.38 -6.63
CA ILE A 49 -0.21 8.13 -6.72
C ILE A 49 -0.10 7.57 -8.14
N PHE A 50 -0.32 8.39 -9.16
CA PHE A 50 -0.21 7.98 -10.56
C PHE A 50 1.17 7.42 -10.90
N PHE A 51 2.24 8.14 -10.53
CA PHE A 51 3.62 7.69 -10.74
C PHE A 51 3.91 6.36 -10.02
N ASN A 52 3.50 6.23 -8.77
CA ASN A 52 3.65 5.00 -8.02
C ASN A 52 2.91 3.83 -8.71
N GLN A 53 1.68 4.03 -9.19
CA GLN A 53 0.95 3.00 -9.93
C GLN A 53 1.65 2.61 -11.23
N GLN A 54 2.18 3.58 -11.99
CA GLN A 54 2.91 3.29 -13.24
C GLN A 54 4.20 2.50 -12.99
N ILE A 55 4.99 2.89 -11.98
CA ILE A 55 6.20 2.15 -11.56
C ILE A 55 5.83 0.75 -11.10
N ASN A 56 4.75 0.60 -10.33
CA ASN A 56 4.28 -0.71 -9.86
C ASN A 56 3.88 -1.64 -11.00
N ARG A 57 3.19 -1.11 -12.03
CA ARG A 57 2.82 -1.90 -13.21
C ARG A 57 4.06 -2.34 -14.00
N LEU A 58 5.01 -1.44 -14.23
CA LEU A 58 6.25 -1.74 -14.96
C LEU A 58 7.18 -2.69 -14.18
N GLY A 59 7.40 -2.41 -12.89
CA GLY A 59 8.25 -3.21 -12.00
C GLY A 59 7.75 -4.64 -11.83
N LYS A 60 6.42 -4.85 -11.69
CA LYS A 60 5.84 -6.20 -11.61
C LYS A 60 6.04 -7.00 -12.89
N ARG A 61 5.95 -6.37 -14.07
CA ARG A 61 6.15 -7.07 -15.36
C ARG A 61 7.62 -7.45 -15.58
N LEU A 62 8.55 -6.61 -15.13
CA LEU A 62 9.98 -6.88 -15.16
C LEU A 62 10.47 -7.80 -14.03
N GLY A 63 9.63 -8.12 -13.03
CA GLY A 63 10.04 -8.91 -11.86
C GLY A 63 11.06 -8.20 -10.96
N VAL A 64 11.03 -6.86 -10.90
CA VAL A 64 11.96 -6.05 -10.12
C VAL A 64 11.64 -6.11 -8.63
N ARG A 65 12.67 -6.09 -7.77
CA ARG A 65 12.52 -6.10 -6.31
C ARG A 65 11.99 -4.76 -5.80
N GLN A 66 11.27 -4.79 -4.67
CA GLN A 66 10.70 -3.60 -4.02
C GLN A 66 11.75 -2.50 -3.75
N GLN A 67 12.97 -2.87 -3.38
CA GLN A 67 14.06 -1.91 -3.10
C GLN A 67 14.38 -1.03 -4.32
N ALA A 68 14.48 -1.60 -5.52
CA ALA A 68 14.73 -0.84 -6.74
C ALA A 68 13.53 0.02 -7.15
N MET A 69 12.30 -0.46 -6.90
CA MET A 69 11.09 0.33 -7.16
C MET A 69 10.99 1.55 -6.23
N ALA A 70 11.32 1.37 -4.94
CA ALA A 70 11.40 2.45 -3.97
C ALA A 70 12.47 3.49 -4.36
N THR A 71 13.65 3.04 -4.80
CA THR A 71 14.71 3.95 -5.28
C THR A 71 14.27 4.73 -6.51
N ALA A 72 13.58 4.09 -7.46
CA ALA A 72 13.02 4.77 -8.63
C ALA A 72 12.00 5.85 -8.26
N GLN A 73 11.14 5.60 -7.26
CA GLN A 73 10.18 6.58 -6.75
C GLN A 73 10.88 7.82 -6.18
N VAL A 74 11.96 7.62 -5.42
CA VAL A 74 12.75 8.73 -4.89
C VAL A 74 13.43 9.51 -6.01
N TYR A 75 13.97 8.86 -7.03
CA TYR A 75 14.58 9.55 -8.18
C TYR A 75 13.58 10.46 -8.90
N ILE A 76 12.36 9.99 -9.13
CA ILE A 76 11.31 10.78 -9.77
C ILE A 76 10.97 12.02 -8.93
N LYS A 77 10.84 11.86 -7.61
CA LYS A 77 10.59 12.99 -6.70
C LYS A 77 11.74 13.99 -6.71
N ARG A 78 12.99 13.52 -6.67
CA ARG A 78 14.18 14.37 -6.74
C ARG A 78 14.26 15.14 -8.05
N PHE A 79 13.97 14.48 -9.17
CA PHE A 79 13.97 15.10 -10.50
C PHE A 79 12.90 16.18 -10.63
N TYR A 80 11.65 15.87 -10.28
CA TYR A 80 10.55 16.84 -10.38
C TYR A 80 10.55 17.93 -9.29
N SER A 81 11.48 17.87 -8.34
CA SER A 81 11.73 19.00 -7.42
C SER A 81 12.56 20.10 -8.06
N LYS A 82 13.25 19.82 -9.16
CA LYS A 82 14.10 20.78 -9.90
C LYS A 82 13.65 21.03 -11.33
N VAL A 83 12.94 20.07 -11.93
CA VAL A 83 12.46 20.16 -13.31
C VAL A 83 10.95 20.16 -13.31
N GLU A 84 10.39 21.09 -14.07
CA GLU A 84 8.95 21.16 -14.25
C GLU A 84 8.41 19.94 -15.03
N ILE A 85 7.37 19.30 -14.50
CA ILE A 85 6.77 18.08 -15.06
C ILE A 85 6.32 18.28 -16.52
N ARG A 86 5.85 19.47 -16.86
CA ARG A 86 5.26 19.77 -18.17
C ARG A 86 6.29 19.89 -19.29
N ARG A 87 7.58 20.04 -18.96
CA ARG A 87 8.68 20.12 -19.93
C ARG A 87 9.21 18.74 -20.35
N THR A 88 8.79 17.68 -19.66
CA THR A 88 9.31 16.33 -19.88
C THR A 88 8.19 15.32 -20.06
N ASN A 89 8.47 14.18 -20.70
CA ASN A 89 7.50 13.09 -20.79
C ASN A 89 7.59 12.22 -19.51
N PRO A 90 6.55 12.18 -18.65
CA PRO A 90 6.65 11.45 -17.40
C PRO A 90 6.82 9.93 -17.56
N PHE A 91 6.30 9.34 -18.65
CA PHE A 91 6.47 7.91 -18.91
C PHE A 91 7.94 7.56 -19.24
N LEU A 92 8.64 8.44 -19.96
CA LEU A 92 10.07 8.30 -20.22
C LEU A 92 10.87 8.41 -18.93
N VAL A 93 10.57 9.42 -18.09
CA VAL A 93 11.24 9.62 -16.79
C VAL A 93 11.00 8.42 -15.87
N ILE A 94 9.78 7.89 -15.81
CA ILE A 94 9.45 6.69 -15.00
C ILE A 94 10.26 5.47 -15.43
N THR A 95 10.32 5.21 -16.74
CA THR A 95 11.05 4.08 -17.31
C THR A 95 12.55 4.20 -17.02
N THR A 96 13.08 5.39 -17.24
CA THR A 96 14.51 5.69 -17.05
C THR A 96 14.90 5.65 -15.58
N ALA A 97 14.05 6.17 -14.68
CA ALA A 97 14.28 6.11 -13.24
C ALA A 97 14.30 4.66 -12.73
N LEU A 98 13.40 3.80 -13.21
CA LEU A 98 13.41 2.37 -12.87
C LEU A 98 14.66 1.67 -13.44
N TYR A 99 15.04 1.97 -14.68
CA TYR A 99 16.26 1.45 -15.30
C TYR A 99 17.52 1.81 -14.53
N LEU A 100 17.66 3.10 -14.17
CA LEU A 100 18.79 3.59 -13.37
C LEU A 100 18.80 2.96 -11.98
N ALA A 101 17.64 2.88 -11.31
CA ALA A 101 17.53 2.26 -9.98
C ALA A 101 17.91 0.77 -10.01
N CYS A 102 17.52 0.03 -11.06
CA CYS A 102 17.92 -1.36 -11.23
C CYS A 102 19.45 -1.51 -11.34
N LYS A 103 20.13 -0.59 -12.02
CA LYS A 103 21.61 -0.58 -12.08
C LYS A 103 22.24 -0.26 -10.73
N MET A 104 21.70 0.69 -9.99
CA MET A 104 22.25 1.14 -8.70
C MET A 104 22.00 0.14 -7.56
N GLU A 105 20.92 -0.63 -7.62
CA GLU A 105 20.56 -1.64 -6.62
C GLU A 105 21.05 -3.06 -6.98
N GLU A 106 22.06 -3.15 -7.85
CA GLU A 106 22.71 -4.41 -8.25
C GLU A 106 21.72 -5.45 -8.85
N CYS A 107 20.66 -4.99 -9.52
CA CYS A 107 19.72 -5.83 -10.27
C CYS A 107 19.52 -5.34 -11.72
N PRO A 108 20.60 -5.21 -12.51
CA PRO A 108 20.57 -4.55 -13.81
C PRO A 108 19.66 -5.28 -14.81
N GLN A 109 18.84 -4.50 -15.51
CA GLN A 109 17.98 -4.97 -16.61
C GLN A 109 18.56 -4.51 -17.94
N HIS A 110 18.43 -5.32 -19.01
CA HIS A 110 18.90 -4.91 -20.33
C HIS A 110 18.01 -3.81 -20.92
N ILE A 111 18.59 -2.76 -21.51
CA ILE A 111 17.85 -1.58 -22.01
C ILE A 111 16.76 -1.95 -23.02
N ARG A 112 17.01 -2.94 -23.90
CA ARG A 112 15.99 -3.41 -24.85
C ARG A 112 14.80 -4.09 -24.17
N LEU A 113 15.03 -4.83 -23.09
CA LEU A 113 13.96 -5.48 -22.34
C LEU A 113 13.10 -4.42 -21.63
N MET A 114 13.75 -3.46 -20.97
CA MET A 114 13.07 -2.32 -20.35
C MET A 114 12.19 -1.57 -21.36
N ASN A 115 12.74 -1.27 -22.53
CA ASN A 115 12.02 -0.58 -23.60
C ASN A 115 10.84 -1.40 -24.16
N GLN A 116 11.02 -2.71 -24.35
CA GLN A 116 9.95 -3.60 -24.80
C GLN A 116 8.79 -3.66 -23.80
N GLU A 117 9.11 -3.80 -22.51
CA GLU A 117 8.09 -3.84 -21.47
C GLU A 117 7.35 -2.51 -21.32
N ALA A 118 8.07 -1.37 -21.41
CA ALA A 118 7.47 -0.04 -21.41
C ALA A 118 6.53 0.16 -22.63
N ARG A 119 6.98 -0.24 -23.83
CA ARG A 119 6.19 -0.15 -25.06
C ARG A 119 4.89 -0.96 -25.00
N SER A 120 4.94 -2.15 -24.40
CA SER A 120 3.75 -2.99 -24.23
C SER A 120 2.76 -2.45 -23.19
N LEU A 121 3.21 -1.64 -22.22
CA LEU A 121 2.34 -0.98 -21.24
C LEU A 121 1.72 0.31 -21.77
N TRP A 122 2.46 1.08 -22.56
CA TRP A 122 2.05 2.38 -23.08
C TRP A 122 2.09 2.39 -24.59
N THR A 123 1.22 1.58 -25.20
CA THR A 123 1.10 1.41 -26.66
C THR A 123 0.82 2.71 -27.41
N ASP A 124 0.20 3.68 -26.73
CA ASP A 124 -0.21 4.96 -27.31
C ASP A 124 0.93 5.96 -27.44
N MET A 125 2.11 5.65 -26.87
CA MET A 125 3.28 6.53 -26.84
C MET A 125 4.34 6.02 -27.82
N GLN A 126 4.62 6.80 -28.87
CA GLN A 126 5.62 6.44 -29.89
C GLN A 126 7.07 6.53 -29.37
N LEU A 127 7.28 7.16 -28.21
CA LEU A 127 8.56 7.37 -27.54
C LEU A 127 9.43 6.10 -27.41
N PHE A 128 8.81 4.93 -27.22
CA PHE A 128 9.52 3.67 -26.96
C PHE A 128 9.91 2.90 -28.24
N HIS A 129 9.86 3.55 -29.41
CA HIS A 129 10.39 2.97 -30.64
C HIS A 129 11.92 2.98 -30.67
N ASP A 130 12.55 4.01 -30.11
CA ASP A 130 14.01 4.14 -30.04
C ASP A 130 14.50 4.00 -28.59
N PRO A 131 15.22 2.91 -28.24
CA PRO A 131 15.78 2.74 -26.90
C PRO A 131 16.86 3.79 -26.55
N SER A 132 17.42 4.51 -27.54
CA SER A 132 18.45 5.54 -27.32
C SER A 132 17.93 6.69 -26.45
N LYS A 133 16.62 6.99 -26.53
CA LYS A 133 15.96 8.02 -25.71
C LYS A 133 15.99 7.71 -24.22
N ILE A 134 15.95 6.44 -23.83
CA ILE A 134 16.13 6.02 -22.43
C ILE A 134 17.57 6.32 -21.98
N GLY A 135 18.56 6.07 -22.84
CA GLY A 135 19.97 6.36 -22.55
C GLY A 135 20.26 7.87 -22.46
N GLU A 136 19.67 8.67 -23.35
CA GLU A 136 19.74 10.14 -23.24
C GLU A 136 19.11 10.59 -21.94
N CYS A 137 17.85 10.22 -21.68
CA CYS A 137 17.14 10.61 -20.45
C CYS A 137 17.90 10.17 -19.19
N GLU A 138 18.58 9.03 -19.22
CA GLU A 138 19.40 8.57 -18.10
C GLU A 138 20.49 9.58 -17.77
N PHE A 139 21.21 10.07 -18.77
CA PHE A 139 22.24 11.07 -18.59
C PHE A 139 21.68 12.36 -17.96
N TRP A 140 20.55 12.84 -18.46
CA TRP A 140 19.85 14.00 -17.89
C TRP A 140 19.44 13.77 -16.43
N LEU A 141 18.87 12.60 -16.13
CA LEU A 141 18.42 12.23 -14.78
C LEU A 141 19.59 12.21 -13.78
N ILE A 142 20.73 11.65 -14.18
CA ILE A 142 21.95 11.61 -13.35
C ILE A 142 22.50 13.02 -13.12
N SER A 143 22.57 13.84 -14.18
CA SER A 143 23.07 15.21 -14.12
C SER A 143 22.24 16.06 -13.16
N GLU A 144 20.91 15.99 -13.27
CA GLU A 144 19.99 16.78 -12.44
C GLU A 144 20.04 16.38 -10.96
N MET A 145 20.24 15.09 -10.68
CA MET A 145 20.43 14.57 -9.32
C MET A 145 21.88 14.77 -8.80
N SER A 146 22.75 15.40 -9.59
CA SER A 146 24.16 15.63 -9.27
C SER A 146 24.89 14.35 -8.84
N SER A 147 24.60 13.24 -9.53
CA SER A 147 25.16 11.89 -9.25
C SER A 147 24.93 11.35 -7.84
N ASN A 148 23.94 11.86 -7.10
CA ASN A 148 23.57 11.36 -5.77
C ASN A 148 22.59 10.19 -5.87
N LEU A 149 23.10 9.01 -6.24
CA LEU A 149 22.26 7.87 -6.61
C LEU A 149 21.97 6.90 -5.46
N ILE A 150 22.75 6.91 -4.39
CA ILE A 150 22.52 6.04 -3.23
C ILE A 150 21.36 6.58 -2.38
N VAL A 151 20.38 5.72 -2.11
CA VAL A 151 19.20 6.02 -1.28
C VAL A 151 19.16 5.03 -0.11
N HIS A 152 18.97 5.55 1.10
CA HIS A 152 18.72 4.78 2.30
C HIS A 152 17.22 4.61 2.49
N GLN A 153 16.75 3.36 2.38
CA GLN A 153 15.34 3.01 2.55
C GLN A 153 15.02 2.61 4.01
N PRO A 154 13.79 2.87 4.50
CA PRO A 154 13.33 2.51 5.84
C PRO A 154 13.18 1.00 6.10
N TYR A 155 13.11 0.16 5.06
CA TYR A 155 12.91 -1.30 5.20
C TYR A 155 13.96 -1.97 6.09
N ARG A 156 15.23 -1.56 5.95
CA ARG A 156 16.34 -2.09 6.76
C ARG A 156 16.13 -1.77 8.24
N THR A 157 15.71 -0.55 8.54
CA THR A 157 15.44 -0.11 9.92
C THR A 157 14.29 -0.89 10.52
N LEU A 158 13.22 -1.12 9.74
CA LEU A 158 12.07 -1.91 10.18
C LEU A 158 12.48 -3.33 10.61
N THR A 159 13.30 -4.02 9.81
CA THR A 159 13.80 -5.36 10.17
C THR A 159 14.66 -5.34 11.43
N GLY A 160 15.47 -4.30 11.64
CA GLY A 160 16.23 -4.14 12.87
C GLY A 160 15.34 -3.95 14.11
N LEU A 161 14.26 -3.17 13.97
CA LEU A 161 13.31 -2.88 15.05
C LEU A 161 12.43 -4.07 15.43
N GLN A 162 12.21 -5.02 14.52
CA GLN A 162 11.40 -6.22 14.77
C GLN A 162 11.85 -6.98 16.03
N SER A 163 13.17 -7.15 16.20
CA SER A 163 13.76 -7.86 17.35
C SER A 163 13.68 -7.08 18.66
N ASN A 164 13.76 -5.75 18.62
CA ASN A 164 13.74 -4.90 19.81
C ASN A 164 12.33 -4.71 20.37
N LEU A 165 11.33 -4.63 19.49
CA LEU A 165 9.94 -4.32 19.84
C LEU A 165 9.04 -5.56 19.90
N ASN A 166 9.57 -6.76 19.64
CA ASN A 166 8.84 -8.03 19.59
C ASN A 166 7.57 -7.94 18.71
N LEU A 167 7.70 -7.36 17.52
CA LEU A 167 6.59 -7.19 16.59
C LEU A 167 6.13 -8.54 16.02
N THR A 168 4.81 -8.71 15.90
CA THR A 168 4.25 -9.90 15.25
C THR A 168 4.46 -9.84 13.73
N GLN A 169 4.34 -10.97 13.06
CA GLN A 169 4.48 -11.03 11.60
C GLN A 169 3.42 -10.18 10.88
N ASP A 170 2.21 -10.10 11.44
CA ASP A 170 1.13 -9.26 10.88
C ASP A 170 1.45 -7.76 11.04
N GLU A 171 1.98 -7.36 12.20
CA GLU A 171 2.41 -5.98 12.47
C GLU A 171 3.56 -5.59 11.54
N MET A 172 4.49 -6.52 11.29
CA MET A 172 5.59 -6.35 10.34
C MET A 172 5.08 -6.18 8.90
N ALA A 173 4.12 -7.01 8.48
CA ALA A 173 3.54 -6.93 7.13
C ALA A 173 2.75 -5.62 6.93
N LEU A 174 1.98 -5.20 7.94
CA LEU A 174 1.25 -3.92 7.90
C LEU A 174 2.23 -2.73 7.86
N SER A 175 3.26 -2.75 8.71
CA SER A 175 4.33 -1.73 8.71
C SER A 175 5.02 -1.66 7.34
N TRP A 176 5.28 -2.81 6.71
CA TRP A 176 5.87 -2.86 5.37
C TRP A 176 4.95 -2.24 4.31
N SER A 177 3.64 -2.48 4.39
CA SER A 177 2.66 -1.86 3.48
C SER A 177 2.60 -0.35 3.66
N ILE A 178 2.56 0.13 4.91
CA ILE A 178 2.59 1.56 5.24
C ILE A 178 3.88 2.22 4.72
N ILE A 179 5.01 1.51 4.81
CA ILE A 179 6.26 1.93 4.20
C ILE A 179 6.17 1.93 2.65
N ASN A 180 5.35 1.13 2.00
CA ASN A 180 5.19 1.28 0.55
C ASN A 180 4.34 2.52 0.21
N ASP A 181 3.37 2.84 1.06
CA ASP A 181 2.45 3.97 0.86
C ASP A 181 3.16 5.32 1.10
N HIS A 182 4.09 5.42 2.05
CA HIS A 182 4.77 6.70 2.33
C HIS A 182 5.56 7.23 1.11
N TYR A 183 6.00 6.38 0.17
CA TYR A 183 6.63 6.85 -1.07
C TYR A 183 5.68 7.58 -2.01
N MET A 184 4.37 7.51 -1.80
CA MET A 184 3.39 8.34 -2.50
C MET A 184 3.32 9.77 -1.92
N THR A 185 3.86 10.00 -0.72
CA THR A 185 3.93 11.31 -0.07
C THR A 185 5.30 11.97 -0.28
N ASP A 186 5.47 13.21 0.19
CA ASP A 186 6.78 13.89 0.17
C ASP A 186 7.69 13.54 1.35
N LEU A 187 7.23 12.67 2.25
CA LEU A 187 7.98 12.21 3.42
C LEU A 187 9.41 11.71 3.13
N PRO A 188 9.70 10.99 2.01
CA PRO A 188 11.06 10.54 1.70
C PRO A 188 12.09 11.67 1.52
N LEU A 189 11.64 12.90 1.26
CA LEU A 189 12.51 14.09 1.10
C LEU A 189 12.56 14.97 2.36
N LEU A 190 11.62 14.79 3.29
CA LEU A 190 11.50 15.60 4.50
C LEU A 190 12.19 14.93 5.69
N TYR A 191 11.93 13.63 5.88
CA TYR A 191 12.29 12.92 7.10
C TYR A 191 13.30 11.80 6.88
N PRO A 192 14.11 11.49 7.90
CA PRO A 192 15.00 10.35 7.87
C PRO A 192 14.26 9.00 7.79
N PRO A 193 14.90 7.96 7.21
CA PRO A 193 14.28 6.65 7.06
C PRO A 193 13.99 5.95 8.40
N HIS A 194 14.70 6.28 9.48
CA HIS A 194 14.42 5.70 10.80
C HIS A 194 13.13 6.25 11.41
N THR A 195 12.88 7.56 11.30
CA THR A 195 11.63 8.20 11.75
C THR A 195 10.43 7.63 10.99
N ILE A 196 10.56 7.45 9.67
CA ILE A 196 9.50 6.85 8.83
C ILE A 196 9.21 5.40 9.25
N ALA A 197 10.25 4.59 9.51
CA ALA A 197 10.05 3.22 9.97
C ALA A 197 9.32 3.15 11.32
N LEU A 198 9.63 4.06 12.24
CA LEU A 198 8.97 4.13 13.56
C LEU A 198 7.54 4.61 13.47
N MET A 199 7.26 5.59 12.60
CA MET A 199 5.90 6.00 12.28
C MET A 199 5.09 4.81 11.74
N ALA A 200 5.66 4.03 10.82
CA ALA A 200 4.98 2.85 10.27
C ALA A 200 4.69 1.79 11.34
N VAL A 201 5.62 1.55 12.28
CA VAL A 201 5.41 0.64 13.41
C VAL A 201 4.32 1.16 14.35
N LEU A 202 4.35 2.45 14.68
CA LEU A 202 3.32 3.09 15.51
C LEU A 202 1.94 2.88 14.89
N LEU A 203 1.80 3.20 13.60
CA LEU A 203 0.54 3.02 12.89
C LEU A 203 0.12 1.56 12.80
N ALA A 204 1.05 0.62 12.62
CA ALA A 204 0.72 -0.80 12.62
C ALA A 204 0.20 -1.30 13.98
N ILE A 205 0.76 -0.80 15.09
CA ILE A 205 0.28 -1.12 16.45
C ILE A 205 -1.10 -0.51 16.70
N VAL A 206 -1.36 0.71 16.21
CA VAL A 206 -2.65 1.40 16.34
C VAL A 206 -3.74 0.70 15.51
N PHE A 207 -3.48 0.48 14.23
CA PHE A 207 -4.47 0.05 13.23
C PHE A 207 -4.68 -1.44 13.14
N ARG A 208 -4.02 -2.25 14.00
CA ARG A 208 -4.08 -3.70 13.93
C ARG A 208 -5.53 -4.19 13.69
N PRO A 209 -5.81 -4.79 12.51
CA PRO A 209 -7.13 -5.30 12.24
C PRO A 209 -7.38 -6.45 13.21
N SER A 210 -8.54 -6.45 13.89
CA SER A 210 -9.00 -7.59 14.69
C SER A 210 -9.40 -8.72 13.72
N GLN A 211 -8.42 -9.28 13.01
CA GLN A 211 -8.64 -10.36 12.04
C GLN A 211 -8.74 -11.74 12.70
N ASN A 212 -8.37 -11.87 13.98
CA ASN A 212 -8.59 -13.10 14.73
C ASN A 212 -10.07 -13.35 15.08
N ALA A 213 -10.96 -12.37 14.92
CA ALA A 213 -12.39 -12.57 15.11
C ALA A 213 -13.03 -13.47 14.03
N ASN A 214 -12.47 -13.54 12.81
CA ASN A 214 -13.05 -14.33 11.70
C ASN A 214 -12.45 -15.72 11.53
N GLN A 215 -11.20 -15.97 11.91
CA GLN A 215 -10.61 -17.32 11.80
C GLN A 215 -11.00 -18.25 12.98
N GLY A 216 -11.32 -17.69 14.15
CA GLY A 216 -11.84 -18.46 15.29
C GLY A 216 -13.27 -18.99 15.07
N ALA A 217 -14.08 -18.28 14.28
CA ALA A 217 -15.46 -18.69 13.97
C ALA A 217 -15.50 -19.91 13.02
N SER A 218 -14.55 -20.02 12.10
CA SER A 218 -14.46 -21.15 11.16
C SER A 218 -13.95 -22.43 11.82
N ALA A 219 -13.05 -22.32 12.82
CA ALA A 219 -12.52 -23.47 13.57
C ALA A 219 -13.53 -24.02 14.59
N ALA A 220 -14.30 -23.15 15.26
CA ALA A 220 -15.35 -23.56 16.20
C ALA A 220 -16.53 -24.25 15.49
N ALA A 221 -16.89 -23.80 14.28
CA ALA A 221 -17.92 -24.44 13.46
C ALA A 221 -17.51 -25.86 13.01
N ALA A 222 -16.22 -26.10 12.74
CA ALA A 222 -15.70 -27.42 12.36
C ALA A 222 -15.68 -28.41 13.52
N GLN A 223 -15.42 -27.97 14.76
CA GLN A 223 -15.45 -28.84 15.95
C GLN A 223 -16.87 -29.15 16.42
N GLY A 224 -17.84 -28.25 16.24
CA GLY A 224 -19.25 -28.51 16.53
C GLY A 224 -19.89 -29.54 15.59
N ALA A 225 -19.50 -29.55 14.31
CA ALA A 225 -20.01 -30.50 13.33
C ALA A 225 -19.50 -31.95 13.54
N ALA A 226 -18.30 -32.12 14.10
CA ALA A 226 -17.74 -33.43 14.41
C ALA A 226 -18.47 -34.12 15.58
N GLY A 227 -18.96 -33.36 16.57
CA GLY A 227 -19.73 -33.90 17.70
C GLY A 227 -21.15 -34.35 17.32
N ALA A 228 -21.78 -33.69 16.33
CA ALA A 228 -23.13 -34.01 15.89
C ALA A 228 -23.20 -35.26 14.98
N MET A 229 -22.14 -35.56 14.20
CA MET A 229 -22.09 -36.76 13.35
C MET A 229 -21.83 -38.06 14.14
N ALA A 230 -21.20 -37.99 15.32
CA ALA A 230 -21.00 -39.17 16.17
C ALA A 230 -22.29 -39.61 16.88
N ALA A 231 -23.24 -38.70 17.11
CA ALA A 231 -24.51 -39.00 17.79
C ALA A 231 -25.57 -39.63 16.86
N GLN A 232 -25.41 -39.56 15.54
CA GLN A 232 -26.39 -40.10 14.58
C GLN A 232 -26.03 -41.52 14.07
N GLN A 233 -24.87 -42.05 14.44
CA GLN A 233 -24.39 -43.36 13.95
C GLN A 233 -24.78 -44.56 14.84
N GLN A 234 -25.52 -44.34 15.94
CA GLN A 234 -25.90 -45.41 16.88
C GLN A 234 -27.36 -45.89 16.78
N GLN A 235 -28.15 -45.45 15.78
CA GLN A 235 -29.55 -45.86 15.65
C GLN A 235 -29.97 -46.49 14.31
N GLN A 236 -29.02 -46.95 13.48
CA GLN A 236 -29.35 -47.50 12.16
C GLN A 236 -28.81 -48.92 11.90
N GLN A 237 -28.82 -49.78 12.92
CA GLN A 237 -28.61 -51.23 12.75
C GLN A 237 -29.89 -52.00 13.10
N GLN A 238 -30.87 -51.94 12.19
CA GLN A 238 -31.77 -53.05 11.86
C GLN A 238 -32.76 -52.61 10.77
N GLN A 239 -32.45 -52.97 9.52
CA GLN A 239 -33.47 -53.36 8.55
C GLN A 239 -33.00 -54.66 7.90
N PRO A 240 -33.93 -55.52 7.50
CA PRO A 240 -34.18 -55.56 6.06
C PRO A 240 -35.67 -55.70 5.72
N ASN A 241 -36.16 -54.96 4.73
CA ASN A 241 -36.47 -55.50 3.39
C ASN A 241 -37.16 -54.45 2.48
N MET A 242 -36.93 -54.61 1.17
CA MET A 242 -37.63 -54.01 0.01
C MET A 242 -37.37 -52.55 -0.42
N SER A 243 -36.36 -52.42 -1.30
CA SER A 243 -36.47 -51.98 -2.69
C SER A 243 -37.28 -50.72 -3.07
N GLY A 244 -36.55 -49.71 -3.57
CA GLY A 244 -36.76 -49.24 -4.94
C GLY A 244 -37.59 -47.97 -5.13
N ILE A 245 -36.92 -46.96 -5.73
CA ILE A 245 -37.49 -45.85 -6.51
C ILE A 245 -38.15 -44.75 -5.66
N ASN A 246 -37.39 -43.70 -5.30
CA ASN A 246 -37.84 -42.28 -5.32
C ASN A 246 -36.71 -41.31 -4.88
N ALA A 247 -35.51 -41.48 -5.42
CA ALA A 247 -34.34 -40.66 -5.08
C ALA A 247 -34.13 -39.43 -6.00
N VAL A 248 -35.16 -38.94 -6.71
CA VAL A 248 -34.98 -37.83 -7.68
C VAL A 248 -35.86 -36.60 -7.40
N THR A 249 -36.79 -36.65 -6.44
CA THR A 249 -37.80 -35.57 -6.28
C THR A 249 -37.57 -34.64 -5.07
N ALA A 250 -36.56 -34.89 -4.22
CA ALA A 250 -36.34 -34.09 -3.00
C ALA A 250 -35.37 -32.90 -3.17
N ALA A 251 -34.68 -32.77 -4.31
CA ALA A 251 -33.66 -31.74 -4.52
C ALA A 251 -34.17 -30.43 -5.16
N LEU A 252 -35.46 -30.34 -5.51
CA LEU A 252 -36.05 -29.18 -6.21
C LEU A 252 -37.09 -28.40 -5.37
N ALA A 253 -36.99 -28.45 -4.03
CA ALA A 253 -37.91 -27.76 -3.12
C ALA A 253 -37.26 -26.67 -2.23
N GLN A 254 -35.98 -26.33 -2.44
CA GLN A 254 -35.26 -25.33 -1.63
C GLN A 254 -35.00 -23.98 -2.32
N ALA A 255 -35.70 -23.65 -3.41
CA ALA A 255 -35.37 -22.46 -4.21
C ALA A 255 -36.43 -21.35 -4.29
N GLN A 256 -37.56 -21.38 -3.55
CA GLN A 256 -38.67 -20.44 -3.85
C GLN A 256 -39.53 -19.94 -2.68
N VAL A 257 -38.94 -19.61 -1.53
CA VAL A 257 -39.64 -18.74 -0.55
C VAL A 257 -38.73 -17.61 -0.10
N ARG A 258 -38.70 -16.56 -0.91
CA ARG A 258 -38.07 -15.27 -0.60
C ARG A 258 -39.06 -14.18 -1.03
N GLN A 259 -39.96 -13.78 -0.13
CA GLN A 259 -40.63 -12.46 -0.04
C GLN A 259 -41.91 -12.55 0.83
N GLN A 260 -41.89 -12.01 2.05
CA GLN A 260 -42.83 -10.99 2.60
C GLN A 260 -42.73 -10.82 4.15
N PRO A 261 -43.08 -9.63 4.71
CA PRO A 261 -42.78 -9.21 6.10
C PRO A 261 -43.94 -9.43 7.10
N PRO A 262 -43.76 -9.18 8.42
CA PRO A 262 -44.58 -9.79 9.48
C PRO A 262 -45.73 -8.90 9.99
N THR A 263 -46.78 -9.54 10.52
CA THR A 263 -47.78 -8.92 11.42
C THR A 263 -47.89 -9.72 12.72
N PRO A 264 -48.10 -9.06 13.89
CA PRO A 264 -48.02 -9.70 15.20
C PRO A 264 -49.40 -10.11 15.74
N GLY A 265 -49.49 -11.25 16.41
CA GLY A 265 -50.72 -11.65 17.10
C GLY A 265 -50.56 -12.89 17.98
N GLY A 266 -50.66 -12.69 19.30
CA GLY A 266 -51.49 -13.54 20.15
C GLY A 266 -50.89 -14.80 20.78
N ALA A 267 -50.42 -14.62 22.02
CA ALA A 267 -50.73 -15.42 23.20
C ALA A 267 -50.30 -16.91 23.31
N ALA A 268 -49.36 -17.07 24.27
CA ALA A 268 -49.43 -18.00 25.41
C ALA A 268 -49.20 -19.52 25.20
N GLN A 269 -48.14 -19.96 25.89
CA GLN A 269 -48.11 -20.97 26.97
C GLN A 269 -47.20 -22.19 26.70
N GLY A 270 -46.15 -22.31 27.54
CA GLY A 270 -45.68 -23.60 28.03
C GLY A 270 -44.33 -24.12 27.52
N GLY A 271 -43.28 -23.93 28.34
CA GLY A 271 -42.38 -25.03 28.70
C GLY A 271 -41.12 -25.28 27.87
N GLN A 272 -39.99 -25.18 28.57
CA GLN A 272 -38.65 -25.75 28.30
C GLN A 272 -37.72 -24.98 27.33
N ALA A 273 -36.78 -24.27 27.98
CA ALA A 273 -35.59 -23.69 27.37
C ALA A 273 -34.62 -24.75 26.84
N PRO A 274 -33.92 -24.45 25.73
CA PRO A 274 -32.55 -24.86 25.54
C PRO A 274 -31.64 -23.64 25.66
N ALA A 275 -30.80 -23.63 26.71
CA ALA A 275 -29.71 -22.69 26.88
C ALA A 275 -28.56 -23.07 25.91
N ALA A 276 -28.40 -22.34 24.80
CA ALA A 276 -27.17 -22.32 24.01
C ALA A 276 -27.25 -21.29 22.86
N VAL A 277 -27.16 -19.99 23.16
CA VAL A 277 -26.85 -18.97 22.12
C VAL A 277 -26.07 -17.75 22.64
N ASP A 278 -26.04 -17.47 23.94
CA ASP A 278 -25.31 -16.31 24.49
C ASP A 278 -23.79 -16.52 24.69
N GLY A 279 -23.30 -17.76 24.56
CA GLY A 279 -21.87 -18.06 24.78
C GLY A 279 -20.94 -17.49 23.71
N VAL A 280 -21.43 -17.31 22.47
CA VAL A 280 -20.59 -16.87 21.34
C VAL A 280 -20.37 -15.35 21.38
N SER A 281 -21.37 -14.56 21.78
CA SER A 281 -21.23 -13.11 21.89
C SER A 281 -20.39 -12.69 23.11
N ALA A 282 -20.53 -13.40 24.24
CA ALA A 282 -19.72 -13.16 25.44
C ALA A 282 -18.25 -13.57 25.23
N ALA A 283 -17.99 -14.68 24.54
CA ALA A 283 -16.63 -15.10 24.19
C ALA A 283 -15.97 -14.13 23.20
N GLN A 284 -16.70 -13.62 22.21
CA GLN A 284 -16.23 -12.58 21.29
C GLN A 284 -15.98 -11.25 22.01
N ALA A 285 -16.88 -10.82 22.90
CA ALA A 285 -16.69 -9.60 23.70
C ALA A 285 -15.50 -9.71 24.65
N ALA A 286 -15.29 -10.87 25.29
CA ALA A 286 -14.13 -11.14 26.14
C ALA A 286 -12.82 -11.18 25.33
N ALA A 287 -12.83 -11.76 24.13
CA ALA A 287 -11.69 -11.77 23.22
C ALA A 287 -11.32 -10.36 22.74
N MET A 288 -12.30 -9.55 22.33
CA MET A 288 -12.08 -8.15 21.95
C MET A 288 -11.56 -7.30 23.13
N SER A 289 -12.01 -7.57 24.35
CA SER A 289 -11.56 -6.89 25.56
C SER A 289 -10.10 -7.24 25.89
N LYS A 290 -9.73 -8.52 25.73
CA LYS A 290 -8.37 -9.01 25.92
C LYS A 290 -7.41 -8.48 24.85
N GLU A 291 -7.82 -8.47 23.58
CA GLU A 291 -7.05 -7.89 22.47
C GLU A 291 -6.81 -6.38 22.66
N LYS A 292 -7.82 -5.64 23.14
CA LYS A 292 -7.64 -4.23 23.51
C LYS A 292 -6.61 -4.07 24.63
N GLY A 293 -6.66 -4.90 25.67
CA GLY A 293 -5.69 -4.89 26.76
C GLY A 293 -4.25 -5.15 26.30
N GLU A 294 -4.05 -6.13 25.41
CA GLU A 294 -2.74 -6.42 24.82
C GLU A 294 -2.24 -5.26 23.93
N ARG A 295 -3.14 -4.61 23.18
CA ARG A 295 -2.81 -3.43 22.38
C ARG A 295 -2.34 -2.26 23.26
N TYR A 296 -3.06 -1.96 24.33
CA TYR A 296 -2.66 -0.90 25.27
C TYR A 296 -1.31 -1.21 25.93
N SER A 297 -1.08 -2.47 26.30
CA SER A 297 0.21 -2.90 26.88
C SER A 297 1.38 -2.76 25.89
N LYS A 298 1.19 -3.17 24.63
CA LYS A 298 2.19 -2.98 23.57
C LYS A 298 2.42 -1.50 23.26
N MET A 299 1.36 -0.71 23.17
CA MET A 299 1.45 0.73 22.96
C MET A 299 2.20 1.42 24.10
N GLN A 300 1.93 1.04 25.35
CA GLN A 300 2.64 1.56 26.51
C GLN A 300 4.13 1.17 26.48
N ARG A 301 4.45 -0.08 26.11
CA ARG A 301 5.84 -0.52 25.93
C ARG A 301 6.54 0.24 24.81
N PHE A 302 5.88 0.46 23.69
CA PHE A 302 6.40 1.26 22.59
C PHE A 302 6.61 2.73 23.00
N GLY A 303 5.66 3.31 23.74
CA GLY A 303 5.77 4.65 24.29
C GLY A 303 6.92 4.80 25.29
N LEU A 304 7.13 3.82 26.18
CA LEU A 304 8.29 3.79 27.09
C LEU A 304 9.59 3.68 26.31
N TRP A 305 9.66 2.79 25.32
CA TRP A 305 10.83 2.66 24.46
C TRP A 305 11.14 3.94 23.68
N LEU A 306 10.10 4.62 23.16
CA LEU A 306 10.25 5.91 22.51
C LEU A 306 10.73 6.99 23.48
N ALA A 307 10.22 7.02 24.71
CA ALA A 307 10.64 7.99 25.73
C ALA A 307 12.10 7.77 26.18
N GLU A 308 12.57 6.53 26.21
CA GLU A 308 13.98 6.19 26.46
C GLU A 308 14.88 6.49 25.27
N SER A 309 14.30 6.56 24.06
CA SER A 309 15.02 6.82 22.83
C SER A 309 15.09 8.32 22.54
N ASN A 310 16.24 8.82 22.08
CA ASN A 310 16.42 10.23 21.72
C ASN A 310 15.83 10.57 20.33
N ILE A 311 14.59 10.16 20.08
CA ILE A 311 13.92 10.26 18.77
C ILE A 311 12.96 11.43 18.81
N ASP A 312 12.96 12.21 17.73
CA ASP A 312 12.08 13.36 17.58
C ASP A 312 10.62 12.90 17.38
N ILE A 313 9.81 13.10 18.43
CA ILE A 313 8.39 12.74 18.45
C ILE A 313 7.58 13.70 17.58
N GLU A 314 7.97 14.99 17.50
CA GLU A 314 7.25 15.98 16.67
C GLU A 314 7.34 15.57 15.19
N ALA A 315 8.53 15.19 14.74
CA ALA A 315 8.72 14.65 13.39
C ALA A 315 7.88 13.39 13.12
N MET A 316 7.71 12.50 14.11
CA MET A 316 6.85 11.32 13.97
C MET A 316 5.37 11.67 13.87
N VAL A 317 4.91 12.64 14.65
CA VAL A 317 3.52 13.13 14.59
C VAL A 317 3.25 13.77 13.24
N ASP A 318 4.15 14.61 12.75
CA ASP A 318 4.03 15.22 11.43
C ASP A 318 4.02 14.18 10.31
N CYS A 319 4.89 13.17 10.37
CA CYS A 319 4.87 12.05 9.42
C CYS A 319 3.51 11.34 9.40
N THR A 320 2.93 11.16 10.59
CA THR A 320 1.64 10.49 10.76
C THR A 320 0.50 11.32 10.17
N GLN A 321 0.49 12.63 10.42
CA GLN A 321 -0.53 13.54 9.89
C GLN A 321 -0.49 13.62 8.36
N GLU A 322 0.70 13.71 7.77
CA GLU A 322 0.86 13.68 6.30
C GLU A 322 0.34 12.37 5.70
N LEU A 323 0.56 11.24 6.37
CA LEU A 323 0.07 9.95 5.88
C LEU A 323 -1.45 9.81 6.02
N ILE A 324 -2.04 10.31 7.11
CA ILE A 324 -3.50 10.34 7.28
C ILE A 324 -4.13 11.21 6.20
N SER A 325 -3.61 12.43 6.00
CA SER A 325 -4.08 13.33 4.94
C SER A 325 -3.94 12.70 3.56
N PHE A 326 -2.84 11.96 3.32
CA PHE A 326 -2.66 11.20 2.09
C PHE A 326 -3.76 10.16 1.87
N TYR A 327 -4.19 9.42 2.90
CA TYR A 327 -5.28 8.44 2.76
C TYR A 327 -6.62 9.11 2.40
N ASP A 328 -6.89 10.31 2.92
CA ASP A 328 -8.08 11.09 2.52
C ASP A 328 -8.04 11.51 1.05
N PHE A 329 -6.87 11.96 0.56
CA PHE A 329 -6.68 12.30 -0.85
C PHE A 329 -6.76 11.06 -1.75
N GLN A 330 -6.27 9.91 -1.28
CA GLN A 330 -6.31 8.67 -2.04
C GLN A 330 -7.75 8.23 -2.34
N GLU A 331 -8.70 8.49 -1.43
CA GLU A 331 -10.12 8.19 -1.66
C GLU A 331 -10.71 9.02 -2.81
N GLN A 332 -10.21 10.24 -3.01
CA GLN A 332 -10.66 11.16 -4.06
C GLN A 332 -9.96 10.94 -5.41
N TYR A 333 -8.96 10.06 -5.46
CA TYR A 333 -8.14 9.85 -6.65
C TYR A 333 -8.92 9.20 -7.80
N ASN A 334 -8.91 9.85 -8.97
CA ASN A 334 -9.43 9.30 -10.22
C ASN A 334 -8.29 9.06 -11.24
N ASP A 335 -7.99 7.79 -11.50
CA ASP A 335 -6.91 7.39 -12.43
C ASP A 335 -7.14 7.87 -13.87
N LYS A 336 -8.39 7.82 -14.34
CA LYS A 336 -8.72 8.20 -15.72
C LYS A 336 -8.52 9.69 -15.93
N LEU A 337 -9.06 10.50 -15.02
CA LEU A 337 -8.93 11.96 -15.08
C LEU A 337 -7.46 12.41 -15.02
N THR A 338 -6.70 11.85 -14.06
CA THR A 338 -5.28 12.18 -13.88
C THR A 338 -4.47 11.80 -15.12
N ARG A 339 -4.73 10.60 -15.68
CA ARG A 339 -4.10 10.15 -16.92
C ARG A 339 -4.45 11.05 -18.10
N GLU A 340 -5.71 11.41 -18.27
CA GLU A 340 -6.16 12.27 -19.37
C GLU A 340 -5.51 13.65 -19.32
N GLN A 341 -5.42 14.26 -18.13
CA GLN A 341 -4.71 15.54 -17.93
C GLN A 341 -3.23 15.44 -18.32
N ILE A 342 -2.57 14.35 -17.90
CA ILE A 342 -1.16 14.11 -18.25
C ILE A 342 -0.98 13.92 -19.75
N VAL A 343 -1.79 13.07 -20.37
CA VAL A 343 -1.71 12.79 -21.81
C VAL A 343 -2.05 14.04 -22.65
N ARG A 344 -2.94 14.91 -22.16
CA ARG A 344 -3.32 16.15 -22.84
C ARG A 344 -2.13 17.08 -23.03
N PHE A 345 -1.32 17.32 -21.99
CA PHE A 345 -0.15 18.20 -22.13
C PHE A 345 0.97 17.53 -22.94
N ILE A 346 1.16 16.21 -22.78
CA ILE A 346 2.14 15.45 -23.57
C ILE A 346 1.87 15.61 -25.07
N LYS A 347 0.61 15.41 -25.48
CA LYS A 347 0.20 15.56 -26.89
C LYS A 347 0.26 17.00 -27.37
N ALA A 348 -0.13 17.96 -26.54
CA ALA A 348 -0.10 19.37 -26.91
C ALA A 348 1.33 19.89 -27.13
N GLN A 349 2.31 19.35 -26.41
CA GLN A 349 3.72 19.70 -26.54
C GLN A 349 4.49 18.79 -27.53
N GLY A 350 3.84 17.80 -28.15
CA GLY A 350 4.49 16.86 -29.07
C GLY A 350 5.52 15.92 -28.39
N LEU A 351 5.46 15.78 -27.06
CA LEU A 351 6.37 14.96 -26.26
C LEU A 351 6.11 13.45 -26.43
N ASP A 352 5.13 13.07 -27.24
CA ASP A 352 4.79 11.69 -27.60
C ASP A 352 5.72 11.11 -28.69
N LYS A 353 6.36 11.98 -29.48
CA LYS A 353 7.20 11.61 -30.64
C LYS A 353 8.71 11.62 -30.37
N GLY A 354 9.13 12.11 -29.20
CA GLY A 354 10.49 11.96 -28.65
C GLY A 354 11.41 13.16 -28.72
#